data_AF-A0A8C7R4R9-F1
#
_entry.id   AF-A0A8C7R4R9-F1
#
_cell.length_a   1.000
_cell.length_b   1.000
_cell.length_c   1.000
_cell.angle_alpha   90.00
_cell.angle_beta   90.00
_cell.angle_gamma   90.00
#
_symmetry.space_group_name_H-M   'P 1'
#
loop_
_entity.id
_entity.type
_entity.pdbx_description
1 polymer ?
#
loop_
_entity_poly.entity_id
_entity_poly.type
_entity_poly.pdbx_seq_one_letter_code
_entity_poly.pdbx_strand_id
1 'polypeptide(L)'
;MACCALMMPEEVQNISACSDLLTENNQNSFLHSTLEQFFTAKTRTLKIDKTDAVAVIELQRYLTEQQNVGQHPPDSYSYDMIVTDGVWQAKCILDCSLNHLIHKNIIRSGIDINITQCSFVFNERRLGQGCVCIEKIEHGSKESNVLRKIKDLDSLPMISKDGFGNIVALQSDSPLQVGRKHYLSLWNNEDPEGRLWVPDVPPSEVVLDVSKMTLLCDLESSLGCMFRPLPLLVRVIHKSRLRYYGKPDLNIYYPYQAYFEVADQSGTMSLVLWNELCPEWYQRLNVGTVLYLQNYTLKQSYQNRSRPHIDNHRMKSFHSVEICLNPRNPTAVLTVVPAKSVPPQWGLPEVSYQFAIRSELDSMASNSACDVIGLVTFVSRVERIKSKGNTGPEKYWTYRWVHAVDGTSNIPFILEIFASSQPEIFNGLYPMTYLVCTQMRKCQEQDSLPYLTSSCETQIFTTGYHKGQPYVSDPRVKSFIQWTKTLKDSVMLKKTAVGGHYCYPHAPIIFTQSVADGSAQVPLVAANDLKSEMEGLHYREHKRLAIQGQIMAVYYVTLPEETLSDQMVQSVVAESDPPSDQRMVEVTQTLINRETAPSSVQSSPSRRKRKQAKR
;
A
#
# COMPACT_ATOMS: atom_id res chain seq x y z
N MET A 1 -8.17 32.50 -66.16
CA MET A 1 -7.36 33.67 -66.55
C MET A 1 -6.54 34.06 -65.33
N ALA A 2 -5.20 33.85 -65.40
CA ALA A 2 -4.07 34.46 -64.67
C ALA A 2 -4.13 34.70 -63.12
N CYS A 3 -3.06 34.63 -62.33
CA CYS A 3 -1.73 34.00 -62.30
C CYS A 3 -1.02 34.48 -60.99
N CYS A 4 0.10 33.82 -60.65
CA CYS A 4 1.15 34.14 -59.63
C CYS A 4 0.88 33.67 -58.18
N ALA A 5 1.55 32.66 -57.60
CA ALA A 5 2.98 32.30 -57.42
C ALA A 5 3.58 32.80 -56.08
N LEU A 6 4.43 31.94 -55.47
CA LEU A 6 5.25 32.03 -54.22
C LEU A 6 4.69 31.17 -53.07
N MET A 7 5.41 30.34 -52.32
CA MET A 7 6.83 29.97 -52.21
C MET A 7 6.86 28.65 -51.38
N MET A 8 7.68 27.66 -51.74
CA MET A 8 7.92 26.46 -50.92
C MET A 8 9.01 26.75 -49.89
N PRO A 9 8.89 26.32 -48.61
CA PRO A 9 10.01 26.19 -47.69
C PRO A 9 10.64 24.79 -47.78
N GLU A 10 11.97 24.79 -47.71
CA GLU A 10 12.86 23.64 -47.68
C GLU A 10 12.74 22.85 -46.36
N GLU A 11 12.08 21.69 -46.37
CA GLU A 11 12.16 20.71 -45.26
C GLU A 11 12.25 19.27 -45.79
N VAL A 12 13.09 19.03 -46.80
CA VAL A 12 13.30 17.67 -47.36
C VAL A 12 14.71 17.12 -47.11
N GLN A 13 15.58 17.83 -46.38
CA GLN A 13 16.96 17.36 -46.12
C GLN A 13 17.23 16.81 -44.71
N ASN A 14 16.28 16.87 -43.76
CA ASN A 14 16.48 16.36 -42.39
C ASN A 14 15.91 14.95 -42.11
N ILE A 15 15.28 14.30 -43.09
CA ILE A 15 14.75 12.93 -42.92
C ILE A 15 15.83 11.86 -43.18
N SER A 16 16.84 12.17 -44.01
CA SER A 16 17.95 11.24 -44.32
C SER A 16 18.93 11.08 -43.16
N ALA A 17 19.26 12.17 -42.44
CA ALA A 17 20.21 12.10 -41.33
C ALA A 17 19.68 11.33 -40.11
N CYS A 18 18.35 11.31 -39.92
CA CYS A 18 17.69 10.57 -38.83
C CYS A 18 17.58 9.07 -39.15
N SER A 19 17.44 8.69 -40.42
CA SER A 19 17.48 7.28 -40.83
C SER A 19 18.88 6.68 -40.72
N ASP A 20 19.91 7.45 -41.06
CA ASP A 20 21.30 6.98 -41.07
C ASP A 20 21.85 6.72 -39.65
N LEU A 21 21.50 7.59 -38.69
CA LEU A 21 21.83 7.42 -37.26
C LEU A 21 21.10 6.22 -36.61
N LEU A 22 19.85 5.96 -36.99
CA LEU A 22 19.11 4.78 -36.54
C LEU A 22 19.69 3.50 -37.14
N THR A 23 20.18 3.52 -38.39
CA THR A 23 20.79 2.33 -39.01
C THR A 23 22.13 1.92 -38.39
N GLU A 24 22.99 2.85 -37.97
CA GLU A 24 24.22 2.51 -37.23
C GLU A 24 23.92 2.04 -35.80
N ASN A 25 22.98 2.69 -35.11
CA ASN A 25 22.56 2.29 -33.76
C ASN A 25 21.84 0.93 -33.73
N ASN A 26 21.13 0.56 -34.80
CA ASN A 26 20.47 -0.75 -34.92
C ASN A 26 21.45 -1.92 -35.07
N GLN A 27 22.66 -1.70 -35.60
CA GLN A 27 23.67 -2.77 -35.73
C GLN A 27 24.31 -3.16 -34.39
N ASN A 28 24.27 -2.26 -33.39
CA ASN A 28 24.85 -2.48 -32.07
C ASN A 28 23.81 -2.78 -30.97
N SER A 29 22.52 -2.88 -31.32
CA SER A 29 21.46 -3.18 -30.35
C SER A 29 21.27 -4.69 -30.15
N PHE A 30 21.49 -5.13 -28.91
CA PHE A 30 21.21 -6.50 -28.46
C PHE A 30 19.72 -6.82 -28.55
N LEU A 31 18.85 -5.90 -28.12
CA LEU A 31 17.41 -6.14 -28.11
C LEU A 31 16.86 -6.26 -29.55
N HIS A 32 17.28 -5.35 -30.43
CA HIS A 32 16.86 -5.37 -31.83
C HIS A 32 17.35 -6.65 -32.53
N SER A 33 18.63 -6.99 -32.40
CA SER A 33 19.20 -8.18 -33.04
C SER A 33 18.59 -9.48 -32.54
N THR A 34 18.33 -9.60 -31.23
CA THR A 34 17.69 -10.77 -30.63
C THR A 34 16.26 -10.95 -31.18
N LEU A 35 15.50 -9.87 -31.31
CA LEU A 35 14.16 -9.90 -31.88
C LEU A 35 14.13 -10.26 -33.36
N GLU A 36 15.07 -9.73 -34.16
CA GLU A 36 15.21 -10.11 -35.57
C GLU A 36 15.46 -11.61 -35.76
N GLN A 37 16.23 -12.22 -34.85
CA GLN A 37 16.46 -13.67 -34.88
C GLN A 37 15.17 -14.47 -34.66
N PHE A 38 14.28 -14.04 -33.76
CA PHE A 38 12.98 -14.69 -33.57
C PHE A 38 12.14 -14.71 -34.86
N PHE A 39 12.08 -13.57 -35.57
CA PHE A 39 11.32 -13.45 -36.81
C PHE A 39 11.93 -14.29 -37.94
N THR A 40 13.26 -14.24 -38.08
CA THR A 40 13.97 -14.91 -39.18
C THR A 40 14.01 -16.43 -38.99
N ALA A 41 14.25 -16.90 -37.77
CA ALA A 41 14.42 -18.31 -37.47
C ALA A 41 13.09 -19.09 -37.35
N LYS A 42 11.94 -18.40 -37.21
CA LYS A 42 10.63 -19.00 -36.90
C LYS A 42 10.67 -19.92 -35.67
N THR A 43 11.63 -19.72 -34.77
CA THR A 43 11.81 -20.52 -33.56
C THR A 43 10.98 -19.95 -32.42
N ARG A 44 10.29 -20.83 -31.69
CA ARG A 44 9.49 -20.43 -30.51
C ARG A 44 10.36 -20.04 -29.31
N THR A 45 11.54 -20.62 -29.18
CA THR A 45 12.47 -20.40 -28.07
C THR A 45 13.87 -20.14 -28.61
N LEU A 46 14.57 -19.18 -28.03
CA LEU A 46 15.93 -18.79 -28.38
C LEU A 46 16.83 -18.90 -27.14
N LYS A 47 17.95 -19.61 -27.28
CA LYS A 47 19.05 -19.59 -26.31
C LYS A 47 20.12 -18.64 -26.84
N ILE A 48 20.60 -17.77 -25.97
CA ILE A 48 21.49 -16.68 -26.35
C ILE A 48 22.87 -16.99 -25.78
N ASP A 49 23.81 -17.37 -26.65
CA ASP A 49 25.16 -17.78 -26.26
C ASP A 49 26.08 -16.59 -25.93
N LYS A 50 25.82 -15.42 -26.52
CA LYS A 50 26.50 -14.15 -26.19
C LYS A 50 25.47 -13.17 -25.66
N THR A 51 25.53 -12.87 -24.36
CA THR A 51 24.59 -11.97 -23.70
C THR A 51 25.27 -10.64 -23.40
N ASP A 52 24.67 -9.56 -23.90
CA ASP A 52 24.99 -8.21 -23.44
C ASP A 52 24.08 -7.85 -22.26
N ALA A 53 24.57 -6.97 -21.41
CA ALA A 53 23.81 -6.47 -20.26
C ALA A 53 22.69 -5.53 -20.75
N VAL A 54 21.48 -5.75 -20.26
CA VAL A 54 20.32 -4.86 -20.41
C VAL A 54 19.90 -4.34 -19.04
N ALA A 55 19.50 -3.08 -18.98
CA ALA A 55 18.94 -2.49 -17.78
C ALA A 55 17.47 -2.86 -17.60
N VAL A 56 17.07 -3.14 -16.36
CA VAL A 56 15.65 -3.21 -15.98
C VAL A 56 15.16 -1.79 -15.69
N ILE A 57 14.23 -1.30 -16.51
CA ILE A 57 13.59 0.02 -16.34
C ILE A 57 12.44 -0.10 -15.34
N GLU A 58 11.54 -1.05 -15.57
CA GLU A 58 10.30 -1.15 -14.81
C GLU A 58 9.86 -2.61 -14.64
N LEU A 59 9.19 -2.88 -13.51
CA LEU A 59 8.54 -4.15 -13.22
C LEU A 59 7.08 -3.87 -12.91
N GLN A 60 6.19 -4.35 -13.77
CA GLN A 60 4.77 -4.08 -13.70
C GLN A 60 4.01 -5.34 -13.30
N ARG A 61 3.38 -5.31 -12.12
CA ARG A 61 2.70 -6.48 -11.53
C ARG A 61 1.23 -6.49 -11.91
N TYR A 62 0.68 -7.65 -12.25
CA TYR A 62 -0.77 -7.79 -12.49
C TYR A 62 -1.28 -9.17 -12.05
N LEU A 63 -2.60 -9.28 -11.87
CA LEU A 63 -3.23 -10.53 -11.42
C LEU A 63 -3.28 -11.55 -12.56
N THR A 64 -2.70 -12.73 -12.34
CA THR A 64 -2.66 -13.82 -13.33
C THR A 64 -4.09 -14.24 -13.74
N GLU A 65 -4.31 -14.51 -15.03
CA GLU A 65 -5.55 -15.12 -15.54
C GLU A 65 -5.47 -16.64 -15.32
N GLN A 66 -6.55 -17.25 -14.82
CA GLN A 66 -6.58 -18.70 -14.68
C GLN A 66 -6.51 -19.37 -16.06
N GLN A 67 -5.41 -20.06 -16.34
CA GLN A 67 -5.36 -21.02 -17.44
C GLN A 67 -5.95 -22.35 -16.96
N ASN A 68 -6.82 -22.95 -17.76
CA ASN A 68 -7.47 -24.21 -17.41
C ASN A 68 -6.43 -25.34 -17.22
N VAL A 69 -6.64 -26.13 -16.15
CA VAL A 69 -6.13 -27.48 -15.86
C VAL A 69 -4.71 -27.61 -15.24
N GLY A 70 -4.68 -27.87 -13.91
CA GLY A 70 -4.11 -29.15 -13.43
C GLY A 70 -2.74 -29.20 -12.76
N GLN A 71 -1.93 -28.14 -12.68
CA GLN A 71 -0.59 -28.25 -12.06
C GLN A 71 -0.21 -27.04 -11.22
N HIS A 72 -0.06 -27.31 -9.90
CA HIS A 72 0.41 -26.42 -8.82
C HIS A 72 -0.42 -25.14 -8.61
N PRO A 73 -0.52 -24.58 -7.38
CA PRO A 73 -1.13 -23.27 -7.23
C PRO A 73 -0.22 -22.28 -7.97
N PRO A 74 -0.64 -21.73 -9.14
CA PRO A 74 0.21 -20.79 -9.84
C PRO A 74 0.36 -19.55 -8.95
N ASP A 75 1.52 -18.91 -9.00
CA ASP A 75 1.69 -17.59 -8.41
C ASP A 75 0.49 -16.71 -8.80
N SER A 76 -0.12 -16.07 -7.79
CA SER A 76 -1.34 -15.28 -8.00
C SER A 76 -1.12 -14.09 -8.92
N TYR A 77 0.15 -13.72 -9.15
CA TYR A 77 0.55 -12.55 -9.92
C TYR A 77 1.55 -12.93 -11.02
N SER A 78 1.47 -12.18 -12.11
CA SER A 78 2.40 -12.21 -13.24
C SER A 78 3.04 -10.83 -13.39
N TYR A 79 4.13 -10.75 -14.13
CA TYR A 79 4.93 -9.55 -14.25
C TYR A 79 5.31 -9.28 -15.70
N ASP A 80 5.10 -8.03 -16.12
CA ASP A 80 5.74 -7.49 -17.32
C ASP A 80 7.00 -6.74 -16.88
N MET A 81 8.07 -6.88 -17.66
CA MET A 81 9.35 -6.22 -17.42
C MET A 81 9.71 -5.37 -18.62
N ILE A 82 10.05 -4.10 -18.37
CA ILE A 82 10.59 -3.20 -19.38
C ILE A 82 12.10 -3.18 -19.24
N VAL A 83 12.81 -3.50 -20.32
CA VAL A 83 14.28 -3.51 -20.36
C VAL A 83 14.82 -2.61 -21.47
N THR A 84 16.06 -2.15 -21.32
CA THR A 84 16.77 -1.39 -22.37
C THR A 84 18.23 -1.81 -22.48
N ASP A 85 18.75 -1.83 -23.71
CA ASP A 85 20.19 -1.93 -23.99
C ASP A 85 20.86 -0.54 -24.15
N GLY A 86 20.11 0.54 -23.89
CA GLY A 86 20.54 1.93 -24.07
C GLY A 86 20.24 2.51 -25.45
N VAL A 87 19.77 1.70 -26.40
CA VAL A 87 19.32 2.16 -27.72
C VAL A 87 17.82 1.98 -27.85
N TRP A 88 17.30 0.82 -27.45
CA TRP A 88 15.90 0.47 -27.56
C TRP A 88 15.32 0.06 -26.22
N GLN A 89 14.00 0.21 -26.07
CA GLN A 89 13.25 -0.41 -24.98
C GLN A 89 12.48 -1.64 -25.49
N ALA A 90 12.35 -2.65 -24.66
CA ALA A 90 11.49 -3.80 -24.91
C ALA A 90 10.64 -4.11 -23.69
N LYS A 91 9.34 -4.25 -23.90
CA LYS A 91 8.39 -4.73 -22.89
C LYS A 91 8.16 -6.23 -23.09
N CYS A 92 8.49 -7.01 -22.07
CA CYS A 92 8.50 -8.47 -22.12
C CYS A 92 7.66 -9.05 -20.97
N ILE A 93 7.07 -10.23 -21.19
CA ILE A 93 6.50 -11.04 -20.10
C ILE A 93 7.67 -11.70 -19.35
N LEU A 94 7.55 -11.82 -18.04
CA LEU A 94 8.46 -12.65 -17.26
C LEU A 94 7.85 -14.04 -17.01
N ASP A 95 8.63 -15.09 -17.26
CA ASP A 95 8.21 -16.45 -16.92
C ASP A 95 8.03 -16.61 -15.41
N CYS A 96 7.01 -17.36 -14.99
CA CYS A 96 6.68 -17.52 -13.56
C CYS A 96 7.80 -18.17 -12.74
N SER A 97 8.67 -18.97 -13.37
CA SER A 97 9.83 -19.54 -12.70
C SER A 97 10.80 -18.48 -12.16
N LEU A 98 10.77 -17.25 -12.68
CA LEU A 98 11.60 -16.13 -12.24
C LEU A 98 10.93 -15.24 -11.18
N ASN A 99 9.64 -15.46 -10.85
CA ASN A 99 8.90 -14.64 -9.88
C ASN A 99 9.58 -14.57 -8.50
N HIS A 100 10.20 -15.67 -8.07
CA HIS A 100 10.93 -15.75 -6.80
C HIS A 100 12.07 -14.72 -6.71
N LEU A 101 12.67 -14.33 -7.84
CA LEU A 101 13.71 -13.30 -7.88
C LEU A 101 13.13 -11.91 -7.65
N ILE A 102 11.92 -11.62 -8.14
CA ILE A 102 11.19 -10.38 -7.83
C ILE A 102 10.76 -10.40 -6.36
N HIS A 103 10.20 -11.51 -5.89
CA HIS A 103 9.76 -11.63 -4.49
C HIS A 103 10.91 -11.39 -3.51
N LYS A 104 12.15 -11.75 -3.86
CA LYS A 104 13.35 -11.47 -3.07
C LYS A 104 14.03 -10.12 -3.40
N ASN A 105 13.46 -9.32 -4.30
CA ASN A 105 14.00 -8.04 -4.79
C ASN A 105 15.42 -8.17 -5.38
N ILE A 106 15.72 -9.35 -5.92
CA ILE A 106 16.96 -9.65 -6.66
C ILE A 106 16.87 -8.99 -8.03
N ILE A 107 15.77 -9.22 -8.76
CA ILE A 107 15.41 -8.41 -9.94
C ILE A 107 14.59 -7.22 -9.45
N ARG A 108 15.02 -6.02 -9.83
CA ARG A 108 14.35 -4.75 -9.53
C ARG A 108 14.70 -3.70 -10.58
N SER A 109 13.89 -2.65 -10.67
CA SER A 109 14.24 -1.48 -11.48
C SER A 109 15.62 -0.92 -11.09
N GLY A 110 16.41 -0.50 -12.07
CA GLY A 110 17.70 0.15 -11.87
C GLY A 110 18.93 -0.78 -11.87
N ILE A 111 18.78 -2.07 -12.22
CA ILE A 111 19.91 -3.03 -12.29
C ILE A 111 20.17 -3.49 -13.72
N ASP A 112 21.37 -4.02 -13.96
CA ASP A 112 21.71 -4.74 -15.18
C ASP A 112 21.44 -6.25 -15.03
N ILE A 113 20.87 -6.85 -16.08
CA ILE A 113 20.67 -8.30 -16.23
C ILE A 113 21.16 -8.76 -17.60
N ASN A 114 21.47 -10.04 -17.72
CA ASN A 114 21.80 -10.69 -18.99
C ASN A 114 20.70 -11.69 -19.31
N ILE A 115 20.03 -11.54 -20.45
CA ILE A 115 18.96 -12.46 -20.88
C ILE A 115 19.60 -13.64 -21.60
N THR A 116 19.53 -14.84 -21.01
CA THR A 116 20.15 -16.07 -21.57
C THR A 116 19.16 -16.94 -22.33
N GLN A 117 17.86 -16.84 -22.02
CA GLN A 117 16.81 -17.57 -22.72
C GLN A 117 15.52 -16.76 -22.77
N CYS A 118 14.91 -16.72 -23.95
CA CYS A 118 13.60 -16.12 -24.16
C CYS A 118 12.78 -16.93 -25.17
N SER A 119 11.47 -16.72 -25.17
CA SER A 119 10.55 -17.32 -26.12
C SER A 119 9.57 -16.31 -26.67
N PHE A 120 8.99 -16.61 -27.82
CA PHE A 120 7.91 -15.82 -28.39
C PHE A 120 6.57 -16.48 -28.08
N VAL A 121 5.72 -15.78 -27.32
CA VAL A 121 4.39 -16.24 -26.91
C VAL A 121 3.37 -15.65 -27.87
N PHE A 122 2.80 -16.50 -28.72
CA PHE A 122 1.73 -16.13 -29.63
C PHE A 122 0.41 -15.94 -28.91
N ASN A 123 -0.33 -14.94 -29.33
CA ASN A 123 -1.67 -14.67 -28.86
C ASN A 123 -2.68 -15.41 -29.73
N GLU A 124 -3.16 -16.57 -29.28
CA GLU A 124 -4.13 -17.37 -30.04
C GLU A 124 -5.48 -16.64 -30.24
N ARG A 125 -5.81 -15.65 -29.39
CA ARG A 125 -7.02 -14.81 -29.54
C ARG A 125 -6.85 -13.73 -30.62
N ARG A 126 -5.63 -13.47 -31.11
CA ARG A 126 -5.31 -12.43 -32.10
C ARG A 126 -4.24 -12.90 -33.08
N LEU A 127 -4.68 -13.29 -34.28
CA LEU A 127 -3.81 -13.75 -35.37
C LEU A 127 -2.66 -12.75 -35.63
N GLY A 128 -1.44 -13.28 -35.65
CA GLY A 128 -0.23 -12.52 -35.97
C GLY A 128 0.36 -11.70 -34.83
N GLN A 129 -0.24 -11.67 -33.63
CA GLN A 129 0.31 -10.93 -32.48
C GLN A 129 0.97 -11.88 -31.48
N GLY A 130 2.10 -11.46 -30.90
CA GLY A 130 2.73 -12.14 -29.77
C GLY A 130 3.66 -11.21 -29.00
N CYS A 131 4.29 -11.72 -27.96
CA CYS A 131 5.20 -10.97 -27.11
C CYS A 131 6.38 -11.85 -26.68
N VAL A 132 7.50 -11.22 -26.35
CA VAL A 132 8.65 -11.94 -25.81
C VAL A 132 8.41 -12.27 -24.35
N CYS A 133 8.67 -13.53 -24.00
CA CYS A 133 8.75 -14.02 -22.64
C CYS A 133 10.22 -14.25 -22.28
N ILE A 134 10.67 -13.67 -21.17
CA ILE A 134 12.01 -13.89 -20.62
C ILE A 134 11.93 -15.10 -19.69
N GLU A 135 12.65 -16.16 -20.05
CA GLU A 135 12.59 -17.46 -19.35
C GLU A 135 13.80 -17.66 -18.43
N LYS A 136 14.97 -17.14 -18.81
CA LYS A 136 16.18 -17.22 -17.98
C LYS A 136 17.01 -15.96 -18.08
N ILE A 137 17.59 -15.61 -16.95
CA ILE A 137 18.50 -14.48 -16.83
C ILE A 137 19.71 -14.86 -15.97
N GLU A 138 20.78 -14.12 -16.16
CA GLU A 138 21.85 -13.94 -15.19
C GLU A 138 21.74 -12.52 -14.63
N HIS A 139 22.00 -12.34 -13.34
CA HIS A 139 21.81 -11.05 -12.67
C HIS A 139 23.02 -10.69 -11.81
N GLY A 140 23.38 -9.40 -11.82
CA GLY A 140 24.36 -8.81 -10.91
C GLY A 140 23.68 -8.03 -9.79
N SER A 141 24.35 -7.86 -8.64
CA SER A 141 23.81 -7.10 -7.50
C SER A 141 24.00 -5.57 -7.61
N LYS A 142 24.47 -5.07 -8.74
CA LYS A 142 24.96 -3.68 -8.90
C LYS A 142 23.95 -2.77 -9.60
N GLU A 143 24.07 -1.48 -9.34
CA GLU A 143 23.36 -0.44 -10.11
C GLU A 143 23.71 -0.54 -11.60
N SER A 144 22.73 -0.21 -12.43
CA SER A 144 22.85 -0.32 -13.88
C SER A 144 23.91 0.62 -14.46
N ASN A 145 24.89 0.06 -15.16
CA ASN A 145 25.84 0.84 -15.95
C ASN A 145 25.23 1.31 -17.28
N VAL A 146 24.24 0.57 -17.80
CA VAL A 146 23.51 0.95 -19.01
C VAL A 146 22.71 2.23 -18.76
N LEU A 147 21.90 2.29 -17.68
CA LEU A 147 21.10 3.47 -17.35
C LEU A 147 21.96 4.71 -17.10
N ARG A 148 23.13 4.57 -16.47
CA ARG A 148 24.05 5.69 -16.22
C ARG A 148 24.54 6.39 -17.49
N LYS A 149 24.51 5.71 -18.64
CA LYS A 149 24.93 6.27 -19.94
C LYS A 149 23.78 6.96 -20.68
N ILE A 150 22.53 6.74 -20.26
CA ILE A 150 21.34 7.28 -20.92
C ILE A 150 21.03 8.64 -20.30
N LYS A 151 20.94 9.69 -21.14
CA LYS A 151 20.60 11.04 -20.68
C LYS A 151 19.11 11.24 -20.49
N ASP A 152 18.31 10.69 -21.41
CA ASP A 152 16.86 10.81 -21.42
C ASP A 152 16.24 9.45 -21.77
N LEU A 153 15.64 8.81 -20.77
CA LEU A 153 15.04 7.48 -20.91
C LEU A 153 13.75 7.52 -21.74
N ASP A 154 12.99 8.60 -21.63
CA ASP A 154 11.70 8.77 -22.33
C ASP A 154 11.91 9.00 -23.84
N SER A 155 13.11 9.43 -24.24
CA SER A 155 13.48 9.57 -25.66
C SER A 155 13.75 8.25 -26.38
N LEU A 156 14.00 7.15 -25.64
CA LEU A 156 14.36 5.88 -26.26
C LEU A 156 13.14 5.21 -26.91
N PRO A 157 13.24 4.77 -28.17
CA PRO A 157 12.14 4.14 -28.85
C PRO A 157 11.83 2.75 -28.26
N MET A 158 10.54 2.47 -28.07
CA MET A 158 10.05 1.13 -27.73
C MET A 158 10.03 0.28 -29.00
N ILE A 159 10.56 -0.94 -28.93
CA ILE A 159 10.54 -1.86 -30.06
C ILE A 159 9.11 -2.28 -30.36
N SER A 160 8.66 -1.92 -31.56
CA SER A 160 7.39 -2.38 -32.13
C SER A 160 7.62 -2.79 -33.58
N LYS A 161 7.30 -4.04 -33.92
CA LYS A 161 7.27 -4.55 -35.29
C LYS A 161 5.86 -5.02 -35.63
N ASP A 162 5.54 -5.08 -36.92
CA ASP A 162 4.32 -5.74 -37.39
C ASP A 162 4.29 -7.19 -36.88
N GLY A 163 3.32 -7.47 -36.01
CA GLY A 163 3.14 -8.76 -35.32
C GLY A 163 3.75 -8.86 -33.91
N PHE A 164 4.48 -7.83 -33.44
CA PHE A 164 4.94 -7.69 -32.06
C PHE A 164 3.91 -6.89 -31.25
N GLY A 165 3.10 -7.59 -30.46
CA GLY A 165 2.05 -7.01 -29.63
C GLY A 165 1.02 -6.19 -30.43
N ASN A 166 0.08 -5.59 -29.71
CA ASN A 166 -0.64 -4.44 -30.23
C ASN A 166 0.29 -3.24 -30.04
N ILE A 167 0.56 -2.43 -31.07
CA ILE A 167 1.32 -1.16 -30.92
C ILE A 167 0.70 -0.33 -29.78
N VAL A 168 -0.63 -0.37 -29.66
CA VAL A 168 -1.36 0.23 -28.54
C VAL A 168 -1.01 -0.40 -27.20
N ALA A 169 -0.81 -1.72 -27.07
CA ALA A 169 -0.45 -2.37 -25.79
C ALA A 169 1.01 -2.13 -25.36
N LEU A 170 1.91 -1.97 -26.33
CA LEU A 170 3.32 -1.62 -26.08
C LEU A 170 3.48 -0.14 -25.72
N GLN A 171 2.58 0.72 -26.21
CA GLN A 171 2.54 2.16 -25.90
C GLN A 171 1.55 2.51 -24.78
N SER A 172 0.61 1.62 -24.45
CA SER A 172 -0.35 1.80 -23.36
C SER A 172 0.19 1.20 -22.08
N ASP A 173 -0.20 1.82 -20.98
CA ASP A 173 0.03 1.30 -19.65
C ASP A 173 -0.96 0.17 -19.30
N SER A 174 -0.80 -0.97 -19.95
CA SER A 174 -1.64 -2.16 -19.76
C SER A 174 -0.86 -3.47 -19.93
N PRO A 175 -1.25 -4.54 -19.22
CA PRO A 175 -0.63 -5.87 -19.31
C PRO A 175 -0.52 -6.42 -20.73
N LEU A 176 0.60 -7.10 -21.03
CA LEU A 176 0.81 -7.79 -22.30
C LEU A 176 -0.13 -9.00 -22.47
N GLN A 177 -0.46 -9.69 -21.38
CA GLN A 177 -1.43 -10.80 -21.40
C GLN A 177 -2.86 -10.30 -21.57
N VAL A 178 -3.59 -10.90 -22.52
CA VAL A 178 -4.94 -10.47 -22.92
C VAL A 178 -5.97 -10.79 -21.85
N GLY A 179 -6.47 -9.77 -21.15
CA GLY A 179 -7.62 -9.92 -20.24
C GLY A 179 -7.61 -8.94 -19.07
N ARG A 180 -6.43 -8.44 -18.72
CA ARG A 180 -6.25 -7.38 -17.71
C ARG A 180 -6.03 -6.02 -18.39
N LYS A 181 -6.44 -4.94 -17.72
CA LYS A 181 -6.35 -3.56 -18.22
C LYS A 181 -5.62 -2.61 -17.26
N HIS A 182 -5.04 -3.13 -16.20
CA HIS A 182 -4.36 -2.33 -15.19
C HIS A 182 -3.23 -3.13 -14.56
N TYR A 183 -2.25 -2.40 -14.06
CA TYR A 183 -1.23 -2.92 -13.15
C TYR A 183 -1.59 -2.63 -11.70
N LEU A 184 -0.93 -3.35 -10.81
CA LEU A 184 -0.93 -3.19 -9.37
C LEU A 184 0.43 -2.68 -8.94
N SER A 185 0.47 -1.86 -7.89
CA SER A 185 1.74 -1.48 -7.27
C SER A 185 2.53 -2.74 -6.91
N LEU A 186 3.85 -2.73 -7.08
CA LEU A 186 4.67 -3.94 -6.99
C LEU A 186 4.57 -4.65 -5.62
N TRP A 187 4.41 -3.88 -4.54
CA TRP A 187 4.55 -4.39 -3.18
C TRP A 187 3.24 -4.46 -2.38
N ASN A 188 2.18 -3.79 -2.82
CA ASN A 188 0.87 -3.77 -2.15
C ASN A 188 -0.29 -3.56 -3.15
N ASN A 189 -1.52 -3.69 -2.65
CA ASN A 189 -2.73 -3.63 -3.48
C ASN A 189 -3.58 -2.37 -3.19
N GLU A 190 -3.12 -1.48 -2.32
CA GLU A 190 -3.88 -0.31 -1.89
C GLU A 190 -3.40 0.96 -2.61
N ASP A 191 -2.18 0.97 -3.13
CA ASP A 191 -1.63 2.13 -3.83
C ASP A 191 -2.05 2.17 -5.31
N PRO A 192 -2.44 3.35 -5.83
CA PRO A 192 -2.67 3.55 -7.24
C PRO A 192 -1.34 3.37 -8.00
N GLU A 193 -1.40 2.69 -9.15
CA GLU A 193 -0.26 2.39 -10.01
C GLU A 193 -0.60 2.67 -11.47
N GLY A 194 0.34 3.29 -12.19
CA GLY A 194 0.21 3.55 -13.61
C GLY A 194 -0.46 4.89 -14.00
N ARG A 195 -0.47 5.17 -15.30
CA ARG A 195 -1.00 6.39 -15.95
C ARG A 195 -2.52 6.42 -16.08
N LEU A 196 -3.20 5.33 -15.69
CA LEU A 196 -4.65 5.23 -15.74
C LEU A 196 -5.36 6.08 -14.68
N TRP A 197 -4.65 6.47 -13.61
CA TRP A 197 -5.19 7.29 -12.54
C TRP A 197 -5.18 8.75 -12.97
N VAL A 198 -6.38 9.34 -13.05
CA VAL A 198 -6.52 10.75 -13.43
C VAL A 198 -6.07 11.61 -12.25
N PRO A 199 -5.05 12.47 -12.42
CA PRO A 199 -4.54 13.30 -11.33
C PRO A 199 -5.60 14.27 -10.82
N ASP A 200 -5.35 14.81 -9.62
CA ASP A 200 -6.18 15.88 -9.07
C ASP A 200 -6.02 17.16 -9.91
N VAL A 201 -6.97 17.41 -10.79
CA VAL A 201 -7.04 18.61 -11.63
C VAL A 201 -8.10 19.55 -11.05
N PRO A 202 -7.82 20.87 -10.95
CA PRO A 202 -8.79 21.84 -10.46
C PRO A 202 -10.15 21.71 -11.17
N PRO A 203 -11.27 21.77 -10.42
CA PRO A 203 -12.59 21.65 -11.01
C PRO A 203 -12.89 22.84 -11.93
N SER A 204 -13.49 22.56 -13.09
CA SER A 204 -14.02 23.58 -13.98
C SER A 204 -15.17 24.35 -13.32
N GLU A 205 -15.40 25.59 -13.74
CA GLU A 205 -16.59 26.32 -13.32
C GLU A 205 -17.83 25.66 -13.92
N VAL A 206 -18.82 25.38 -13.07
CA VAL A 206 -20.08 24.75 -13.46
C VAL A 206 -21.23 25.54 -12.85
N VAL A 207 -22.26 25.81 -13.67
CA VAL A 207 -23.54 26.35 -13.20
C VAL A 207 -24.45 25.16 -12.89
N LEU A 208 -24.82 25.02 -11.62
CA LEU A 208 -25.65 23.91 -11.14
C LEU A 208 -27.08 24.40 -10.84
N ASP A 209 -28.07 23.67 -11.34
CA ASP A 209 -29.46 23.83 -10.89
C ASP A 209 -29.63 23.06 -9.57
N VAL A 210 -29.71 23.82 -8.47
CA VAL A 210 -29.85 23.29 -7.12
C VAL A 210 -31.28 23.33 -6.59
N SER A 211 -32.26 23.63 -7.45
CA SER A 211 -33.66 23.81 -7.05
C SER A 211 -34.37 22.50 -6.68
N LYS A 212 -33.91 21.36 -7.18
CA LYS A 212 -34.53 20.04 -6.99
C LYS A 212 -33.51 19.02 -6.47
N MET A 213 -33.14 19.18 -5.21
CA MET A 213 -32.21 18.28 -4.52
C MET A 213 -32.94 17.47 -3.44
N THR A 214 -32.44 16.26 -3.20
CA THR A 214 -32.82 15.45 -2.04
C THR A 214 -31.79 15.59 -0.93
N LEU A 215 -32.21 15.40 0.33
CA LEU A 215 -31.30 15.30 1.46
C LEU A 215 -30.97 13.84 1.77
N LEU A 216 -29.88 13.61 2.51
CA LEU A 216 -29.46 12.27 2.95
C LEU A 216 -30.51 11.59 3.83
N CYS A 217 -31.22 12.33 4.68
CA CYS A 217 -32.29 11.78 5.51
C CYS A 217 -33.45 11.18 4.69
N ASP A 218 -33.76 11.78 3.54
CA ASP A 218 -34.85 11.31 2.67
C ASP A 218 -34.45 10.02 1.95
N LEU A 219 -33.15 9.84 1.70
CA LEU A 219 -32.62 8.64 1.05
C LEU A 219 -32.73 7.40 1.94
N GLU A 220 -32.54 7.53 3.25
CA GLU A 220 -32.67 6.42 4.22
C GLU A 220 -34.02 5.69 4.07
N SER A 221 -35.10 6.44 3.85
CA SER A 221 -36.47 5.90 3.74
C SER A 221 -36.84 5.43 2.32
N SER A 222 -35.95 5.63 1.34
CA SER A 222 -36.24 5.39 -0.09
C SER A 222 -35.68 4.07 -0.64
N LEU A 223 -35.03 3.25 0.21
CA LEU A 223 -34.45 1.97 -0.20
C LEU A 223 -35.55 1.04 -0.76
N GLY A 224 -35.33 0.51 -1.97
CA GLY A 224 -36.28 -0.38 -2.64
C GLY A 224 -37.41 0.34 -3.38
N CYS A 225 -37.45 1.67 -3.37
CA CYS A 225 -38.38 2.43 -4.19
C CYS A 225 -37.95 2.38 -5.68
N MET A 226 -38.91 2.27 -6.60
CA MET A 226 -38.61 2.18 -8.05
C MET A 226 -38.25 3.53 -8.70
N PHE A 227 -38.33 4.64 -7.98
CA PHE A 227 -38.01 5.96 -8.52
C PHE A 227 -36.50 6.21 -8.51
N ARG A 228 -36.00 6.86 -9.58
CA ARG A 228 -34.63 7.33 -9.60
C ARG A 228 -34.45 8.41 -8.54
N PRO A 229 -33.42 8.33 -7.69
CA PRO A 229 -33.20 9.35 -6.68
C PRO A 229 -32.92 10.70 -7.34
N LEU A 230 -33.43 11.78 -6.72
CA LEU A 230 -33.12 13.14 -7.14
C LEU A 230 -31.62 13.43 -6.96
N PRO A 231 -31.10 14.45 -7.64
CA PRO A 231 -29.73 14.91 -7.42
C PRO A 231 -29.43 15.20 -5.96
N LEU A 232 -28.19 14.93 -5.56
CA LEU A 232 -27.70 15.10 -4.20
C LEU A 232 -26.51 16.06 -4.18
N LEU A 233 -26.47 16.93 -3.18
CA LEU A 233 -25.36 17.85 -2.94
C LEU A 233 -24.77 17.56 -1.56
N VAL A 234 -23.51 17.16 -1.52
CA VAL A 234 -22.86 16.70 -0.28
C VAL A 234 -21.39 17.13 -0.24
N ARG A 235 -20.82 17.23 0.96
CA ARG A 235 -19.39 17.37 1.20
C ARG A 235 -18.77 16.04 1.60
N VAL A 236 -17.59 15.72 1.08
CA VAL A 236 -16.77 14.60 1.55
C VAL A 236 -16.16 14.95 2.91
N ILE A 237 -16.49 14.19 3.94
CA ILE A 237 -15.97 14.38 5.31
C ILE A 237 -14.83 13.41 5.61
N HIS A 238 -14.94 12.15 5.15
CA HIS A 238 -13.86 11.17 5.25
C HIS A 238 -13.67 10.43 3.93
N LYS A 239 -12.43 9.98 3.71
CA LYS A 239 -11.99 9.22 2.54
C LYS A 239 -11.26 7.99 3.03
N SER A 240 -11.65 6.81 2.54
CA SER A 240 -10.90 5.58 2.79
C SER A 240 -9.75 5.42 1.81
N ARG A 241 -8.77 4.59 2.16
CA ARG A 241 -7.83 4.00 1.20
C ARG A 241 -8.58 3.19 0.13
N LEU A 242 -8.00 3.07 -1.06
CA LEU A 242 -8.46 2.17 -2.13
C LEU A 242 -8.38 0.72 -1.67
N ARG A 243 -9.36 -0.08 -2.08
CA ARG A 243 -9.38 -1.52 -1.84
C ARG A 243 -9.45 -2.27 -3.16
N TYR A 244 -8.44 -3.09 -3.41
CA TYR A 244 -8.45 -4.02 -4.53
C TYR A 244 -9.16 -5.33 -4.16
N TYR A 245 -10.20 -5.67 -4.94
CA TYR A 245 -10.99 -6.89 -4.75
C TYR A 245 -10.92 -7.86 -5.94
N GLY A 246 -9.99 -7.64 -6.87
CA GLY A 246 -9.78 -8.52 -8.01
C GLY A 246 -9.47 -9.96 -7.59
N LYS A 247 -10.01 -10.91 -8.37
CA LYS A 247 -9.77 -12.34 -8.23
C LYS A 247 -9.51 -12.97 -9.61
N PRO A 248 -8.79 -14.10 -9.68
CA PRO A 248 -8.47 -14.74 -10.96
C PRO A 248 -9.70 -15.04 -11.83
N ASP A 249 -10.80 -15.44 -11.20
CA ASP A 249 -12.11 -15.80 -11.79
C ASP A 249 -12.99 -14.59 -12.14
N LEU A 250 -12.62 -13.39 -11.69
CA LEU A 250 -13.44 -12.20 -11.86
C LEU A 250 -13.07 -11.45 -13.15
N ASN A 251 -14.01 -11.40 -14.10
CA ASN A 251 -13.88 -10.65 -15.35
C ASN A 251 -14.31 -9.18 -15.19
N ILE A 252 -13.59 -8.44 -14.33
CA ILE A 252 -13.77 -7.01 -14.11
C ILE A 252 -12.46 -6.29 -14.44
N TYR A 253 -12.54 -5.22 -15.24
CA TYR A 253 -11.36 -4.53 -15.74
C TYR A 253 -10.58 -3.78 -14.68
N TYR A 254 -11.24 -3.11 -13.73
CA TYR A 254 -10.61 -2.31 -12.69
C TYR A 254 -11.24 -2.63 -11.33
N PRO A 255 -10.99 -3.79 -10.71
CA PRO A 255 -11.73 -4.23 -9.52
C PRO A 255 -11.24 -3.52 -8.25
N TYR A 256 -11.46 -2.22 -8.22
CA TYR A 256 -11.22 -1.30 -7.12
C TYR A 256 -12.53 -0.78 -6.55
N GLN A 257 -12.54 -0.56 -5.25
CA GLN A 257 -13.58 0.18 -4.56
C GLN A 257 -12.95 1.16 -3.56
N ALA A 258 -13.64 2.27 -3.32
CA ALA A 258 -13.31 3.20 -2.25
C ALA A 258 -14.57 3.68 -1.55
N TYR A 259 -14.46 3.89 -0.24
CA TYR A 259 -15.53 4.42 0.59
C TYR A 259 -15.25 5.88 0.94
N PHE A 260 -16.30 6.66 0.95
CA PHE A 260 -16.31 8.04 1.41
C PHE A 260 -17.46 8.20 2.40
N GLU A 261 -17.25 8.97 3.47
CA GLU A 261 -18.37 9.46 4.27
C GLU A 261 -18.69 10.87 3.79
N VAL A 262 -19.91 11.03 3.29
CA VAL A 262 -20.39 12.29 2.73
C VAL A 262 -21.49 12.86 3.63
N ALA A 263 -21.64 14.18 3.62
CA ALA A 263 -22.52 14.87 4.54
C ALA A 263 -23.23 16.07 3.91
N ASP A 264 -24.47 16.29 4.34
CA ASP A 264 -25.27 17.48 4.07
C ASP A 264 -25.85 18.01 5.40
N GLN A 265 -26.77 18.97 5.36
CA GLN A 265 -27.39 19.51 6.57
C GLN A 265 -28.19 18.49 7.41
N SER A 266 -28.55 17.33 6.84
CA SER A 266 -29.39 16.33 7.49
C SER A 266 -28.61 15.23 8.21
N GLY A 267 -27.37 14.96 7.81
CA GLY A 267 -26.56 13.91 8.42
C GLY A 267 -25.39 13.44 7.57
N THR A 268 -24.86 12.26 7.90
CA THR A 268 -23.76 11.61 7.19
C THR A 268 -24.20 10.28 6.61
N MET A 269 -23.71 9.93 5.42
CA MET A 269 -24.01 8.67 4.75
C MET A 269 -22.78 8.17 4.01
N SER A 270 -22.64 6.85 3.91
CA SER A 270 -21.58 6.26 3.12
C SER A 270 -21.85 6.36 1.63
N LEU A 271 -20.80 6.69 0.88
CA LEU A 271 -20.74 6.66 -0.56
C LEU A 271 -19.66 5.67 -1.00
N VAL A 272 -19.96 4.84 -2.00
CA VAL A 272 -19.07 3.83 -2.55
C VAL A 272 -18.80 4.10 -4.03
N LEU A 273 -17.51 4.26 -4.35
CA LEU A 273 -17.00 4.42 -5.70
C LEU A 273 -16.54 3.04 -6.22
N TRP A 274 -16.99 2.65 -7.41
CA TRP A 274 -16.77 1.31 -7.95
C TRP A 274 -16.04 1.31 -9.29
N ASN A 275 -15.22 0.28 -9.48
CA ASN A 275 -14.65 -0.12 -10.76
C ASN A 275 -13.89 0.99 -11.50
N GLU A 276 -14.17 1.19 -12.79
CA GLU A 276 -13.58 2.26 -13.63
C GLU A 276 -13.77 3.67 -13.08
N LEU A 277 -14.71 3.91 -12.17
CA LEU A 277 -14.84 5.22 -11.52
C LEU A 277 -13.74 5.47 -10.49
N CYS A 278 -13.11 4.43 -9.93
CA CYS A 278 -11.98 4.60 -9.01
C CYS A 278 -10.80 5.32 -9.67
N PRO A 279 -10.24 4.83 -10.79
CA PRO A 279 -9.13 5.52 -11.43
C PRO A 279 -9.51 6.89 -12.02
N GLU A 280 -10.78 7.10 -12.35
CA GLU A 280 -11.27 8.38 -12.88
C GLU A 280 -11.45 9.46 -11.79
N TRP A 281 -11.89 9.07 -10.59
CA TRP A 281 -12.35 10.03 -9.57
C TRP A 281 -11.59 9.97 -8.25
N TYR A 282 -11.00 8.84 -7.85
CA TYR A 282 -10.49 8.67 -6.48
C TYR A 282 -9.47 9.75 -6.07
N GLN A 283 -8.54 10.14 -6.96
CA GLN A 283 -7.54 11.17 -6.65
C GLN A 283 -8.14 12.59 -6.58
N ARG A 284 -9.26 12.84 -7.27
CA ARG A 284 -9.97 14.13 -7.32
C ARG A 284 -10.96 14.32 -6.16
N LEU A 285 -11.40 13.22 -5.56
CA LEU A 285 -12.30 13.22 -4.40
C LEU A 285 -11.47 13.30 -3.12
N ASN A 286 -11.24 14.51 -2.63
CA ASN A 286 -10.50 14.76 -1.39
C ASN A 286 -11.44 15.14 -0.24
N VAL A 287 -10.95 15.01 1.00
CA VAL A 287 -11.71 15.49 2.17
C VAL A 287 -11.94 17.00 2.03
N GLY A 288 -13.18 17.43 2.23
CA GLY A 288 -13.64 18.80 2.03
C GLY A 288 -14.24 19.07 0.65
N THR A 289 -14.03 18.21 -0.34
CA THR A 289 -14.60 18.37 -1.70
C THR A 289 -16.13 18.35 -1.65
N VAL A 290 -16.77 19.28 -2.35
CA VAL A 290 -18.23 19.32 -2.53
C VAL A 290 -18.61 18.65 -3.84
N LEU A 291 -19.58 17.75 -3.77
CA LEU A 291 -20.03 16.91 -4.88
C LEU A 291 -21.50 17.18 -5.16
N TYR A 292 -21.78 17.41 -6.44
CA TYR A 292 -23.11 17.28 -7.01
C TYR A 292 -23.21 15.94 -7.72
N LEU A 293 -24.11 15.08 -7.23
CA LEU A 293 -24.25 13.69 -7.64
C LEU A 293 -25.60 13.46 -8.33
N GLN A 294 -25.57 12.80 -9.48
CA GLN A 294 -26.76 12.36 -10.19
C GLN A 294 -26.58 10.92 -10.64
N ASN A 295 -27.70 10.24 -10.95
CA ASN A 295 -27.70 8.87 -11.43
C ASN A 295 -26.92 7.91 -10.51
N TYR A 296 -27.14 8.01 -9.20
CA TYR A 296 -26.63 7.05 -8.23
C TYR A 296 -27.69 6.01 -7.87
N THR A 297 -27.26 4.96 -7.17
CA THR A 297 -28.16 3.92 -6.62
C THR A 297 -28.03 3.85 -5.13
N LEU A 298 -29.06 3.31 -4.47
CA LEU A 298 -29.03 3.02 -3.03
C LEU A 298 -28.96 1.51 -2.83
N LYS A 299 -28.13 1.07 -1.88
CA LYS A 299 -28.06 -0.32 -1.44
C LYS A 299 -28.06 -0.40 0.07
N GLN A 300 -28.42 -1.57 0.60
CA GLN A 300 -28.19 -1.86 2.00
C GLN A 300 -26.69 -1.76 2.27
N SER A 301 -26.32 -1.00 3.31
CA SER A 301 -24.93 -0.85 3.74
C SER A 301 -24.30 -2.20 4.05
N TYR A 302 -23.07 -2.41 3.59
CA TYR A 302 -22.28 -3.57 3.98
C TYR A 302 -21.92 -3.47 5.47
N GLN A 303 -22.20 -4.53 6.23
CA GLN A 303 -22.05 -4.51 7.70
C GLN A 303 -20.62 -4.85 8.16
N ASN A 304 -19.86 -5.64 7.39
CA ASN A 304 -18.52 -6.09 7.78
C ASN A 304 -17.42 -5.11 7.32
N ARG A 305 -17.60 -3.81 7.56
CA ARG A 305 -16.59 -2.79 7.29
C ARG A 305 -16.36 -1.91 8.52
N SER A 306 -15.13 -1.44 8.66
CA SER A 306 -14.84 -0.28 9.50
C SER A 306 -15.52 0.97 8.95
N ARG A 307 -15.79 1.91 9.84
CA ARG A 307 -16.26 3.25 9.56
C ARG A 307 -15.40 4.23 10.35
N PRO A 308 -15.19 5.46 9.86
CA PRO A 308 -14.48 6.47 10.62
C PRO A 308 -15.27 6.84 11.88
N HIS A 309 -14.58 7.41 12.85
CA HIS A 309 -15.21 7.93 14.05
C HIS A 309 -15.70 9.36 13.78
N ILE A 310 -17.02 9.54 13.75
CA ILE A 310 -17.70 10.78 13.30
C ILE A 310 -18.30 11.57 14.48
N ASP A 311 -18.13 11.11 15.73
CA ASP A 311 -18.81 11.63 16.92
C ASP A 311 -18.71 13.16 17.10
N ASN A 312 -17.61 13.76 16.63
CA ASN A 312 -17.40 15.21 16.65
C ASN A 312 -18.38 16.04 15.82
N HIS A 313 -18.98 15.46 14.79
CA HIS A 313 -19.87 16.21 13.91
C HIS A 313 -21.23 16.49 14.56
N ARG A 314 -21.62 15.75 15.62
CA ARG A 314 -22.98 15.82 16.23
C ARG A 314 -24.11 15.66 15.20
N MET A 315 -23.80 15.02 14.07
CA MET A 315 -24.71 14.78 12.97
C MET A 315 -25.32 13.39 13.11
N LYS A 316 -26.55 13.21 12.60
CA LYS A 316 -27.15 11.88 12.49
C LYS A 316 -26.37 11.08 11.45
N SER A 317 -25.96 9.86 11.80
CA SER A 317 -25.28 8.96 10.87
C SER A 317 -26.26 7.91 10.32
N PHE A 318 -26.38 7.86 9.00
CA PHE A 318 -27.24 6.93 8.27
C PHE A 318 -26.41 5.71 7.84
N HIS A 319 -26.47 4.63 8.64
CA HIS A 319 -25.66 3.42 8.43
C HIS A 319 -26.43 2.24 7.81
N SER A 320 -27.74 2.39 7.60
CA SER A 320 -28.61 1.37 7.02
C SER A 320 -28.44 1.29 5.48
N VAL A 321 -28.28 2.44 4.84
CA VAL A 321 -28.21 2.60 3.38
C VAL A 321 -26.86 3.19 2.98
N GLU A 322 -26.35 2.82 1.82
CA GLU A 322 -25.18 3.45 1.20
C GLU A 322 -25.47 3.90 -0.24
N ILE A 323 -24.88 5.03 -0.62
CA ILE A 323 -24.91 5.58 -1.98
C ILE A 323 -23.88 4.83 -2.82
N CYS A 324 -24.32 4.21 -3.91
CA CYS A 324 -23.47 3.47 -4.83
C CYS A 324 -23.36 4.20 -6.17
N LEU A 325 -22.13 4.58 -6.51
CA LEU A 325 -21.79 5.16 -7.81
C LEU A 325 -21.34 4.04 -8.75
N ASN A 326 -22.13 3.79 -9.81
CA ASN A 326 -21.88 2.72 -10.76
C ASN A 326 -21.47 3.31 -12.12
N PRO A 327 -20.63 2.60 -12.91
CA PRO A 327 -20.18 3.13 -14.19
C PRO A 327 -21.16 2.96 -15.35
N ARG A 328 -22.21 2.13 -15.23
CA ARG A 328 -23.10 1.81 -16.36
C ARG A 328 -24.58 1.81 -16.03
N ASN A 329 -24.96 1.20 -14.90
CA ASN A 329 -26.36 0.94 -14.56
C ASN A 329 -26.76 1.51 -13.19
N PRO A 330 -27.30 2.74 -13.14
CA PRO A 330 -27.11 3.80 -14.13
C PRO A 330 -25.66 4.31 -14.10
N THR A 331 -25.26 5.04 -15.13
CA THR A 331 -23.94 5.70 -15.17
C THR A 331 -23.98 6.90 -14.25
N ALA A 332 -23.24 6.84 -13.15
CA ALA A 332 -23.14 7.91 -12.18
C ALA A 332 -22.55 9.17 -12.82
N VAL A 333 -23.12 10.33 -12.48
CA VAL A 333 -22.60 11.63 -12.89
C VAL A 333 -22.13 12.34 -11.63
N LEU A 334 -20.82 12.59 -11.57
CA LEU A 334 -20.17 13.31 -10.48
C LEU A 334 -19.72 14.66 -11.00
N THR A 335 -20.05 15.73 -10.28
CA THR A 335 -19.51 17.06 -10.54
C THR A 335 -18.87 17.58 -9.27
N VAL A 336 -17.57 17.87 -9.34
CA VAL A 336 -16.85 18.54 -8.24
C VAL A 336 -17.13 20.04 -8.31
N VAL A 337 -17.67 20.60 -7.23
CA VAL A 337 -17.95 22.03 -7.15
C VAL A 337 -16.71 22.77 -6.64
N PRO A 338 -16.19 23.79 -7.36
CA PRO A 338 -15.08 24.60 -6.86
C PRO A 338 -15.42 25.23 -5.50
N ALA A 339 -14.50 25.21 -4.54
CA ALA A 339 -14.74 25.72 -3.19
C ALA A 339 -15.24 27.17 -3.16
N LYS A 340 -14.75 28.03 -4.08
CA LYS A 340 -15.20 29.43 -4.26
C LYS A 340 -16.66 29.56 -4.71
N SER A 341 -17.21 28.52 -5.31
CA SER A 341 -18.57 28.47 -5.85
C SER A 341 -19.54 27.74 -4.91
N VAL A 342 -19.10 27.41 -3.68
CA VAL A 342 -19.93 26.77 -2.65
C VAL A 342 -20.51 27.86 -1.74
N PRO A 343 -21.77 28.27 -1.95
CA PRO A 343 -22.40 29.25 -1.09
C PRO A 343 -22.73 28.70 0.32
N PRO A 344 -22.63 29.54 1.37
CA PRO A 344 -23.02 29.15 2.73
C PRO A 344 -24.48 28.70 2.87
N GLN A 345 -25.41 29.24 2.07
CA GLN A 345 -26.83 28.89 2.14
C GLN A 345 -27.15 27.44 1.76
N TRP A 346 -26.21 26.69 1.17
CA TRP A 346 -26.38 25.26 0.94
C TRP A 346 -26.30 24.43 2.23
N GLY A 347 -25.88 25.02 3.35
CA GLY A 347 -25.92 24.35 4.65
C GLY A 347 -25.00 23.14 4.77
N LEU A 348 -24.00 23.00 3.89
CA LEU A 348 -23.07 21.88 3.93
C LEU A 348 -22.16 21.99 5.17
N PRO A 349 -22.00 20.92 5.96
CA PRO A 349 -21.17 20.94 7.15
C PRO A 349 -19.69 21.15 6.81
N GLU A 350 -18.94 21.74 7.73
CA GLU A 350 -17.48 21.85 7.63
C GLU A 350 -16.79 20.55 8.07
N VAL A 351 -15.59 20.33 7.54
CA VAL A 351 -14.75 19.21 7.98
C VAL A 351 -14.22 19.49 9.38
N SER A 352 -14.36 18.54 10.30
CA SER A 352 -13.89 18.65 11.67
C SER A 352 -12.80 17.61 11.97
N TYR A 353 -11.88 17.96 12.86
CA TYR A 353 -10.77 17.11 13.28
C TYR A 353 -10.75 16.96 14.80
N GLN A 354 -10.18 15.86 15.27
CA GLN A 354 -10.01 15.45 16.66
C GLN A 354 -8.52 15.39 17.00
N PHE A 355 -7.80 16.51 16.87
CA PHE A 355 -6.37 16.51 17.20
C PHE A 355 -6.15 16.15 18.67
N ALA A 356 -5.39 15.09 18.95
CA ALA A 356 -4.89 14.74 20.26
C ALA A 356 -3.44 15.22 20.41
N ILE A 357 -3.06 15.58 21.64
CA ILE A 357 -1.65 15.84 21.99
C ILE A 357 -1.06 14.62 22.69
N ARG A 358 0.27 14.50 22.67
CA ARG A 358 0.93 13.29 23.16
C ARG A 358 0.69 13.08 24.65
N SER A 359 0.65 14.13 25.47
CA SER A 359 0.37 14.01 26.91
C SER A 359 -1.04 13.50 27.24
N GLU A 360 -2.00 13.62 26.32
CA GLU A 360 -3.37 13.11 26.52
C GLU A 360 -3.51 11.63 26.15
N LEU A 361 -2.61 11.11 25.30
CA LEU A 361 -2.74 9.79 24.69
C LEU A 361 -2.85 8.66 25.72
N ASP A 362 -2.13 8.75 26.84
CA ASP A 362 -2.15 7.73 27.89
C ASP A 362 -3.54 7.59 28.54
N SER A 363 -4.28 8.70 28.65
CA SER A 363 -5.62 8.74 29.26
C SER A 363 -6.77 8.35 28.33
N MET A 364 -6.54 8.32 27.01
CA MET A 364 -7.58 8.01 26.03
C MET A 364 -8.05 6.55 26.12
N ALA A 365 -9.31 6.27 25.76
CA ALA A 365 -9.80 4.90 25.70
C ALA A 365 -9.07 4.08 24.63
N SER A 366 -8.81 2.80 24.90
CA SER A 366 -8.27 1.88 23.88
C SER A 366 -9.22 1.78 22.69
N ASN A 367 -8.67 1.65 21.47
CA ASN A 367 -9.39 1.67 20.20
C ASN A 367 -10.13 2.97 19.84
N SER A 368 -10.00 4.04 20.63
CA SER A 368 -10.49 5.36 20.19
C SER A 368 -9.69 5.86 18.98
N ALA A 369 -10.35 6.68 18.16
CA ALA A 369 -9.72 7.35 17.03
C ALA A 369 -9.34 8.78 17.39
N CYS A 370 -8.24 9.28 16.83
CA CYS A 370 -7.83 10.68 16.94
C CYS A 370 -7.04 11.11 15.71
N ASP A 371 -6.88 12.42 15.56
CA ASP A 371 -5.95 13.02 14.62
C ASP A 371 -4.71 13.47 15.38
N VAL A 372 -3.54 13.47 14.74
CA VAL A 372 -2.30 13.93 15.37
C VAL A 372 -1.49 14.78 14.42
N ILE A 373 -0.73 15.71 14.99
CA ILE A 373 0.30 16.47 14.30
C ILE A 373 1.60 16.41 15.11
N GLY A 374 2.72 16.22 14.43
CA GLY A 374 4.02 16.22 15.10
C GLY A 374 5.18 16.48 14.14
N LEU A 375 6.33 16.83 14.70
CA LEU A 375 7.61 16.91 14.01
C LEU A 375 8.25 15.53 14.02
N VAL A 376 8.52 14.97 12.84
CA VAL A 376 9.07 13.63 12.70
C VAL A 376 10.52 13.60 13.18
N THR A 377 10.83 12.68 14.10
CA THR A 377 12.19 12.46 14.62
C THR A 377 12.75 11.12 14.17
N PHE A 378 11.93 10.09 14.02
CA PHE A 378 12.38 8.79 13.56
C PHE A 378 11.46 8.23 12.48
N VAL A 379 12.04 7.56 11.49
CA VAL A 379 11.27 6.83 10.48
C VAL A 379 11.96 5.50 10.18
N SER A 380 11.30 4.39 10.49
CA SER A 380 11.86 3.05 10.23
C SER A 380 11.95 2.73 8.74
N ARG A 381 12.62 1.62 8.42
CA ARG A 381 12.47 0.98 7.11
C ARG A 381 11.01 0.59 6.88
N VAL A 382 10.64 0.47 5.60
CA VAL A 382 9.35 -0.09 5.21
C VAL A 382 9.35 -1.59 5.43
N GLU A 383 8.24 -2.11 5.94
CA GLU A 383 8.00 -3.52 6.23
C GLU A 383 6.67 -3.96 5.61
N ARG A 384 6.52 -5.26 5.42
CA ARG A 384 5.33 -5.89 4.84
C ARG A 384 4.86 -7.01 5.73
N ILE A 385 3.56 -7.09 5.97
CA ILE A 385 2.95 -8.20 6.69
C ILE A 385 1.92 -8.88 5.80
N LYS A 386 1.89 -10.21 5.82
CA LYS A 386 0.93 -10.99 5.06
C LYS A 386 -0.46 -10.86 5.68
N SER A 387 -1.45 -10.54 4.85
CA SER A 387 -2.85 -10.40 5.26
C SER A 387 -3.41 -11.76 5.70
N LYS A 388 -4.01 -11.80 6.89
CA LYS A 388 -4.71 -12.98 7.42
C LYS A 388 -6.09 -13.11 6.76
N GLY A 389 -6.15 -13.66 5.55
CA GLY A 389 -7.42 -13.92 4.84
C GLY A 389 -7.32 -15.16 3.96
N ASN A 390 -8.33 -16.03 4.02
CA ASN A 390 -8.31 -17.36 3.38
C ASN A 390 -8.93 -17.37 1.96
N THR A 391 -9.45 -16.25 1.46
CA THR A 391 -10.25 -16.21 0.23
C THR A 391 -9.78 -15.10 -0.72
N GLY A 392 -8.73 -15.38 -1.49
CA GLY A 392 -8.27 -14.49 -2.57
C GLY A 392 -6.79 -14.64 -2.86
N PRO A 393 -6.27 -13.91 -3.87
CA PRO A 393 -4.85 -13.83 -4.13
C PRO A 393 -4.11 -13.27 -2.91
N GLU A 394 -2.87 -13.69 -2.71
CA GLU A 394 -2.05 -13.25 -1.58
C GLU A 394 -2.02 -11.71 -1.48
N LYS A 395 -2.27 -11.18 -0.28
CA LYS A 395 -2.27 -9.73 -0.02
C LYS A 395 -1.23 -9.40 1.04
N TYR A 396 -0.39 -8.42 0.75
CA TYR A 396 0.56 -7.84 1.71
C TYR A 396 0.12 -6.44 2.10
N TRP A 397 0.25 -6.14 3.38
CA TRP A 397 0.04 -4.81 3.93
C TRP A 397 1.42 -4.19 4.14
N THR A 398 1.65 -3.02 3.53
CA THR A 398 2.91 -2.31 3.66
C THR A 398 2.77 -1.26 4.77
N TYR A 399 3.77 -1.19 5.66
CA TYR A 399 3.76 -0.26 6.78
C TYR A 399 5.17 0.19 7.16
N ARG A 400 5.28 1.20 8.02
CA ARG A 400 6.52 1.63 8.68
C ARG A 400 6.21 2.30 10.01
N TRP A 401 7.17 2.30 10.91
CA TRP A 401 7.10 2.97 12.20
C TRP A 401 7.65 4.39 12.11
N VAL A 402 6.98 5.32 12.76
CA VAL A 402 7.36 6.73 12.80
C VAL A 402 7.28 7.26 14.22
N HIS A 403 8.28 8.02 14.64
CA HIS A 403 8.17 8.84 15.85
C HIS A 403 7.96 10.30 15.48
N ALA A 404 6.98 10.92 16.14
CA ALA A 404 6.71 12.34 15.98
C ALA A 404 6.54 13.00 17.35
N VAL A 405 7.08 14.19 17.52
CA VAL A 405 7.01 14.98 18.77
C VAL A 405 6.17 16.23 18.57
N ASP A 406 5.41 16.64 19.58
CA ASP A 406 4.55 17.83 19.54
C ASP A 406 4.87 18.88 20.61
N GLY A 407 5.87 18.62 21.45
CA GLY A 407 6.29 19.50 22.54
C GLY A 407 5.52 19.35 23.85
N THR A 408 4.54 18.45 23.92
CA THR A 408 3.68 18.29 25.10
C THR A 408 4.17 17.19 26.05
N SER A 409 5.08 16.34 25.58
CA SER A 409 5.67 15.23 26.33
C SER A 409 7.11 14.98 25.90
N ASN A 410 7.90 14.34 26.78
CA ASN A 410 9.24 13.85 26.47
C ASN A 410 9.23 12.54 25.67
N ILE A 411 8.09 11.85 25.64
CA ILE A 411 7.88 10.62 24.86
C ILE A 411 7.28 11.03 23.51
N PRO A 412 7.73 10.49 22.37
CA PRO A 412 7.09 10.77 21.09
C PRO A 412 5.73 10.07 20.95
N PHE A 413 4.94 10.50 19.98
CA PHE A 413 3.96 9.61 19.36
C PHE A 413 4.68 8.44 18.70
N ILE A 414 4.29 7.21 19.03
CA ILE A 414 4.72 6.00 18.32
C ILE A 414 3.63 5.68 17.30
N LEU A 415 3.95 5.79 16.02
CA LEU A 415 2.99 5.66 14.92
C LEU A 415 3.31 4.43 14.07
N GLU A 416 2.38 3.50 13.97
CA GLU A 416 2.37 2.41 12.98
C GLU A 416 1.59 2.88 11.76
N ILE A 417 2.30 3.28 10.71
CA ILE A 417 1.69 3.89 9.54
C ILE A 417 1.62 2.86 8.42
N PHE A 418 0.41 2.51 7.99
CA PHE A 418 0.18 1.67 6.81
C PHE A 418 0.05 2.52 5.54
N ALA A 419 0.35 1.92 4.39
CA ALA A 419 0.05 2.51 3.09
C ALA A 419 -1.46 2.85 2.99
N SER A 420 -1.75 4.09 2.62
CA SER A 420 -3.10 4.68 2.63
C SER A 420 -3.53 5.22 1.25
N SER A 421 -3.02 4.63 0.16
CA SER A 421 -3.23 5.10 -1.21
C SER A 421 -2.64 6.49 -1.50
N GLN A 422 -1.56 6.82 -0.79
CA GLN A 422 -0.80 8.07 -0.92
C GLN A 422 0.71 7.74 -1.03
N PRO A 423 1.13 7.00 -2.08
CA PRO A 423 2.46 6.41 -2.15
C PRO A 423 3.59 7.46 -2.13
N GLU A 424 3.38 8.63 -2.72
CA GLU A 424 4.36 9.73 -2.74
C GLU A 424 4.63 10.24 -1.32
N ILE A 425 3.58 10.43 -0.52
CA ILE A 425 3.68 10.89 0.86
C ILE A 425 4.27 9.78 1.74
N PHE A 426 3.79 8.54 1.60
CA PHE A 426 4.25 7.41 2.39
C PHE A 426 5.75 7.11 2.19
N ASN A 427 6.21 7.12 0.94
CA ASN A 427 7.62 6.93 0.59
C ASN A 427 8.46 8.18 0.95
N GLY A 428 7.85 9.37 0.86
CA GLY A 428 8.45 10.67 1.21
C GLY A 428 8.46 11.02 2.70
N LEU A 429 8.17 10.09 3.60
CA LEU A 429 8.29 10.33 5.04
C LEU A 429 9.77 10.36 5.45
N TYR A 430 10.20 11.53 5.94
CA TYR A 430 11.55 11.79 6.41
C TYR A 430 11.54 12.54 7.76
N PRO A 431 12.59 12.38 8.59
CA PRO A 431 12.77 13.22 9.76
C PRO A 431 12.79 14.71 9.42
N MET A 432 12.49 15.54 10.42
CA MET A 432 12.37 17.01 10.31
C MET A 432 11.20 17.52 9.47
N THR A 433 10.31 16.64 8.99
CA THR A 433 9.05 17.04 8.37
C THR A 433 7.93 17.17 9.41
N TYR A 434 6.95 18.03 9.15
CA TYR A 434 5.68 18.00 9.87
C TYR A 434 4.87 16.86 9.32
N LEU A 435 4.23 16.11 10.20
CA LEU A 435 3.40 14.96 9.86
C LEU A 435 2.04 15.15 10.52
N VAL A 436 1.00 15.10 9.70
CA VAL A 436 -0.40 15.00 10.14
C VAL A 436 -0.91 13.62 9.76
N CYS A 437 -1.49 12.91 10.71
CA CYS A 437 -2.19 11.66 10.47
C CYS A 437 -3.60 11.77 11.04
N THR A 438 -4.62 11.55 10.20
CA THR A 438 -6.02 11.60 10.62
C THR A 438 -6.55 10.21 10.95
N GLN A 439 -7.62 10.12 11.75
CA GLN A 439 -8.37 8.90 12.05
C GLN A 439 -7.46 7.73 12.49
N MET A 440 -6.43 8.04 13.27
CA MET A 440 -5.50 7.06 13.82
C MET A 440 -6.12 6.39 15.04
N ARG A 441 -5.99 5.07 15.15
CA ARG A 441 -6.54 4.30 16.26
C ARG A 441 -5.51 4.13 17.38
N LYS A 442 -5.89 4.41 18.62
CA LYS A 442 -5.07 4.10 19.80
C LYS A 442 -5.06 2.60 20.07
N CYS A 443 -3.86 2.05 20.18
CA CYS A 443 -3.58 0.70 20.63
C CYS A 443 -2.69 0.74 21.88
N GLN A 444 -2.89 -0.23 22.77
CA GLN A 444 -2.03 -0.43 23.93
C GLN A 444 -2.03 -1.92 24.28
N GLU A 445 -0.88 -2.56 24.14
CA GLU A 445 -0.68 -3.93 24.62
C GLU A 445 -0.26 -3.92 26.09
N GLN A 446 -0.41 -5.06 26.77
CA GLN A 446 0.01 -5.22 28.16
C GLN A 446 1.49 -4.85 28.32
N ASP A 447 1.81 -4.05 29.33
CA ASP A 447 3.16 -3.59 29.65
C ASP A 447 3.85 -2.74 28.56
N SER A 448 3.09 -2.15 27.63
CA SER A 448 3.59 -1.25 26.58
C SER A 448 3.00 0.17 26.69
N LEU A 449 3.75 1.17 26.21
CA LEU A 449 3.22 2.52 26.01
C LEU A 449 2.15 2.50 24.89
N PRO A 450 1.18 3.41 24.91
CA PRO A 450 0.23 3.50 23.83
C PRO A 450 0.91 3.91 22.52
N TYR A 451 0.45 3.32 21.43
CA TYR A 451 0.82 3.70 20.07
C TYR A 451 -0.43 3.95 19.23
N LEU A 452 -0.24 4.60 18.10
CA LEU A 452 -1.30 4.89 17.15
C LEU A 452 -1.07 4.09 15.88
N THR A 453 -2.11 3.43 15.35
CA THR A 453 -2.05 2.67 14.10
C THR A 453 -3.06 3.20 13.10
N SER A 454 -2.75 3.14 11.81
CA SER A 454 -3.65 3.59 10.75
C SER A 454 -4.98 2.83 10.75
N SER A 455 -6.07 3.55 10.46
CA SER A 455 -7.36 2.97 10.09
C SER A 455 -7.53 2.90 8.58
N CYS A 456 -8.70 2.47 8.09
CA CYS A 456 -8.99 2.51 6.65
C CYS A 456 -9.18 3.93 6.13
N GLU A 457 -9.52 4.87 7.01
CA GLU A 457 -9.85 6.26 6.73
C GLU A 457 -8.71 7.23 7.12
N THR A 458 -7.56 6.68 7.52
CA THR A 458 -6.36 7.47 7.78
C THR A 458 -5.92 8.18 6.50
N GLN A 459 -5.73 9.49 6.61
CA GLN A 459 -5.08 10.32 5.62
C GLN A 459 -3.80 10.88 6.23
N ILE A 460 -2.75 10.96 5.41
CA ILE A 460 -1.43 11.41 5.84
C ILE A 460 -1.07 12.67 5.07
N PHE A 461 -0.54 13.67 5.75
CA PHE A 461 -0.01 14.87 5.12
C PHE A 461 1.34 15.22 5.71
N THR A 462 2.28 15.59 4.84
CA THR A 462 3.63 16.00 5.23
C THR A 462 3.93 17.42 4.79
N THR A 463 5.07 17.96 5.22
CA THR A 463 5.56 19.27 4.74
C THR A 463 5.47 19.36 3.21
N GLY A 464 4.84 20.42 2.71
CA GLY A 464 4.53 20.60 1.28
C GLY A 464 3.08 20.28 0.91
N TYR A 465 2.38 19.46 1.70
CA TYR A 465 1.00 19.01 1.43
C TYR A 465 -0.06 19.63 2.37
N HIS A 466 0.36 20.50 3.31
CA HIS A 466 -0.55 21.15 4.25
C HIS A 466 -1.34 22.32 3.63
N LYS A 467 -0.91 22.87 2.49
CA LYS A 467 -1.55 24.04 1.88
C LYS A 467 -2.98 23.70 1.44
N GLY A 468 -3.94 24.50 1.87
CA GLY A 468 -5.36 24.32 1.52
C GLY A 468 -6.09 23.26 2.34
N GLN A 469 -5.41 22.60 3.29
CA GLN A 469 -6.05 21.58 4.13
C GLN A 469 -6.92 22.23 5.21
N PRO A 470 -8.15 21.73 5.48
CA PRO A 470 -9.06 22.40 6.42
C PRO A 470 -8.58 22.43 7.88
N TYR A 471 -7.71 21.50 8.28
CA TYR A 471 -7.18 21.44 9.66
C TYR A 471 -6.21 22.58 10.03
N VAL A 472 -5.71 23.36 9.07
CA VAL A 472 -4.69 24.39 9.36
C VAL A 472 -5.19 25.50 10.29
N SER A 473 -6.50 25.68 10.39
CA SER A 473 -7.12 26.63 11.32
C SER A 473 -7.26 26.09 12.75
N ASP A 474 -7.05 24.80 12.97
CA ASP A 474 -7.23 24.14 14.27
C ASP A 474 -6.30 24.73 15.35
N PRO A 475 -6.81 25.03 16.56
CA PRO A 475 -6.01 25.62 17.63
C PRO A 475 -4.81 24.76 18.07
N ARG A 476 -4.94 23.43 18.07
CA ARG A 476 -3.87 22.50 18.45
C ARG A 476 -2.78 22.46 17.39
N VAL A 477 -3.18 22.48 16.11
CA VAL A 477 -2.26 22.63 14.98
C VAL A 477 -1.50 23.96 15.07
N LYS A 478 -2.20 25.08 15.32
CA LYS A 478 -1.56 26.39 15.50
C LYS A 478 -0.57 26.41 16.67
N SER A 479 -0.93 25.78 17.79
CA SER A 479 -0.08 25.68 18.98
C SER A 479 1.19 24.88 18.68
N PHE A 480 1.06 23.75 17.98
CA PHE A 480 2.20 22.97 17.49
C PHE A 480 3.12 23.80 16.58
N ILE A 481 2.58 24.52 15.59
CA ILE A 481 3.36 25.37 14.68
C ILE A 481 4.04 26.52 15.43
N GLN A 482 3.44 27.04 16.49
CA GLN A 482 4.08 28.04 17.34
C GLN A 482 5.24 27.42 18.15
N TRP A 483 5.03 26.23 18.70
CA TRP A 483 6.06 25.49 19.43
C TRP A 483 7.27 25.18 18.54
N THR A 484 7.07 24.71 17.29
CA THR A 484 8.19 24.37 16.39
C THR A 484 9.10 25.56 16.09
N LYS A 485 8.55 26.80 16.07
CA LYS A 485 9.35 28.04 15.90
C LYS A 485 10.33 28.30 17.06
N THR A 486 10.13 27.67 18.21
CA THR A 486 11.03 27.80 19.38
C THR A 486 12.21 26.82 19.31
N LEU A 487 12.18 25.85 18.39
CA LEU A 487 13.19 24.82 18.28
C LEU A 487 14.43 25.32 17.53
N LYS A 488 15.59 24.77 17.92
CA LYS A 488 16.84 24.91 17.18
C LYS A 488 17.07 23.68 16.32
N ASP A 489 17.12 23.86 15.01
CA ASP A 489 17.30 22.76 14.04
C ASP A 489 18.53 21.90 14.36
N SER A 490 19.65 22.52 14.76
CA SER A 490 20.88 21.81 15.12
C SER A 490 20.73 20.88 16.32
N VAL A 491 19.80 21.16 17.23
CA VAL A 491 19.49 20.31 18.38
C VAL A 491 18.55 19.18 17.97
N MET A 492 17.56 19.48 17.11
CA MET A 492 16.60 18.49 16.64
C MET A 492 17.25 17.46 15.72
N LEU A 493 18.11 17.88 14.79
CA LEU A 493 18.83 16.99 13.87
C LEU A 493 19.63 15.92 14.61
N LYS A 494 20.24 16.25 15.76
CA LYS A 494 20.97 15.29 16.60
C LYS A 494 20.08 14.20 17.21
N LYS A 495 18.77 14.43 17.27
CA LYS A 495 17.76 13.48 17.80
C LYS A 495 17.04 12.73 16.68
N THR A 496 17.43 12.95 15.42
CA THR A 496 16.77 12.30 14.28
C THR A 496 17.48 11.05 13.82
N ALA A 497 16.69 10.07 13.36
CA ALA A 497 17.21 8.84 12.77
C ALA A 497 16.27 8.33 11.65
N VAL A 498 16.83 7.62 10.67
CA VAL A 498 16.08 7.04 9.56
C VAL A 498 16.57 5.63 9.25
N GLY A 499 15.66 4.74 8.90
CA GLY A 499 15.94 3.35 8.60
C GLY A 499 15.94 2.47 9.85
N GLY A 500 16.65 1.35 9.77
CA GLY A 500 16.68 0.36 10.84
C GLY A 500 15.39 -0.46 10.97
N HIS A 501 15.47 -1.52 11.75
CA HIS A 501 14.33 -2.34 12.15
C HIS A 501 13.77 -1.79 13.47
N TYR A 502 12.45 -1.65 13.55
CA TYR A 502 11.79 -1.16 14.75
C TYR A 502 10.70 -2.15 15.15
N CYS A 503 10.89 -2.79 16.30
CA CYS A 503 9.92 -3.73 16.85
C CYS A 503 9.11 -3.04 17.95
N TYR A 504 7.87 -2.74 17.64
CA TYR A 504 6.91 -2.24 18.62
C TYR A 504 5.52 -2.88 18.41
N PRO A 505 4.72 -3.04 19.47
CA PRO A 505 5.21 -3.22 20.84
C PRO A 505 6.22 -4.36 20.92
N HIS A 506 7.07 -4.33 21.96
CA HIS A 506 8.12 -5.33 22.12
C HIS A 506 7.53 -6.73 22.23
N ALA A 507 8.20 -7.72 21.63
CA ALA A 507 7.78 -9.11 21.78
C ALA A 507 7.87 -9.50 23.26
N PRO A 508 6.86 -10.21 23.81
CA PRO A 508 6.93 -10.66 25.18
C PRO A 508 8.10 -11.65 25.34
N ILE A 509 8.76 -11.62 26.50
CA ILE A 509 9.87 -12.53 26.82
C ILE A 509 9.39 -13.99 26.78
N ILE A 510 8.15 -14.21 27.21
CA ILE A 510 7.52 -15.52 27.25
C ILE A 510 6.27 -15.47 26.37
N PHE A 511 6.23 -16.31 25.35
CA PHE A 511 5.05 -16.53 24.55
C PHE A 511 4.23 -17.69 25.14
N THR A 512 3.06 -17.38 25.70
CA THR A 512 2.09 -18.39 26.16
C THR A 512 0.93 -18.47 25.18
N GLN A 513 0.65 -19.67 24.67
CA GLN A 513 -0.51 -19.89 23.82
C GLN A 513 -1.74 -20.14 24.69
N SER A 514 -2.65 -19.16 24.77
CA SER A 514 -3.95 -19.34 25.42
C SER A 514 -4.86 -20.19 24.54
N VAL A 515 -5.37 -21.30 25.09
CA VAL A 515 -6.40 -22.13 24.43
C VAL A 515 -7.79 -21.48 24.50
N ALA A 516 -7.95 -20.45 25.35
CA ALA A 516 -9.25 -19.87 25.69
C ALA A 516 -9.76 -18.82 24.68
N ASP A 517 -8.87 -18.17 23.95
CA ASP A 517 -9.25 -17.24 22.89
C ASP A 517 -9.24 -18.01 21.57
N GLY A 518 -10.38 -18.07 20.87
CA GLY A 518 -10.58 -18.77 19.59
C GLY A 518 -9.69 -18.31 18.42
N SER A 519 -8.55 -17.69 18.71
CA SER A 519 -7.41 -17.51 17.83
C SER A 519 -6.94 -18.86 17.27
N ALA A 520 -6.72 -18.89 15.95
CA ALA A 520 -6.14 -20.04 15.28
C ALA A 520 -4.83 -20.43 15.97
N GLN A 521 -4.63 -21.72 16.24
CA GLN A 521 -3.38 -22.20 16.83
C GLN A 521 -2.20 -21.72 15.99
N VAL A 522 -1.19 -21.11 16.64
CA VAL A 522 0.04 -20.71 15.94
C VAL A 522 0.69 -21.98 15.41
N PRO A 523 0.97 -22.08 14.10
CA PRO A 523 1.55 -23.28 13.53
C PRO A 523 2.93 -23.53 14.13
N LEU A 524 3.15 -24.76 14.62
CA LEU A 524 4.45 -25.23 15.07
C LEU A 524 5.28 -25.64 13.86
N VAL A 525 6.52 -25.15 13.80
CA VAL A 525 7.50 -25.50 12.77
C VAL A 525 8.66 -26.21 13.46
N ALA A 526 9.11 -27.34 12.91
CA ALA A 526 10.30 -28.01 13.43
C ALA A 526 11.55 -27.14 13.22
N ALA A 527 12.49 -27.15 14.16
CA ALA A 527 13.71 -26.33 14.06
C ALA A 527 14.50 -26.58 12.77
N ASN A 528 14.47 -27.81 12.23
CA ASN A 528 15.11 -28.17 10.96
C ASN A 528 14.50 -27.43 9.76
N ASP A 529 13.22 -27.07 9.84
CA ASP A 529 12.49 -26.38 8.78
C ASP A 529 12.57 -24.86 8.92
N LEU A 530 13.11 -24.34 10.03
CA LEU A 530 13.24 -22.90 10.28
C LEU A 530 14.01 -22.19 9.16
N LYS A 531 15.06 -22.82 8.63
CA LYS A 531 15.82 -22.27 7.50
C LYS A 531 14.94 -22.10 6.27
N SER A 532 14.14 -23.12 5.94
CA SER A 532 13.20 -23.08 4.81
C SER A 532 12.14 -21.99 5.00
N GLU A 533 11.61 -21.85 6.22
CA GLU A 533 10.66 -20.78 6.55
C GLU A 533 11.26 -19.38 6.40
N MET A 534 12.53 -19.19 6.79
CA MET A 534 13.24 -17.91 6.61
C MET A 534 13.54 -17.63 5.14
N GLU A 535 13.94 -18.65 4.37
CA GLU A 535 14.23 -18.54 2.93
C GLU A 535 12.98 -18.30 2.08
N GLY A 536 11.80 -18.62 2.62
CA GLY A 536 10.48 -18.37 2.03
C GLY A 536 9.95 -16.94 2.23
N LEU A 537 10.60 -16.10 3.04
CA LEU A 537 10.16 -14.71 3.25
C LEU A 537 10.34 -13.88 1.98
N HIS A 538 9.33 -13.08 1.67
CA HIS A 538 9.43 -12.10 0.59
C HIS A 538 10.14 -10.82 1.05
N TYR A 539 10.52 -9.98 0.10
CA TYR A 539 11.21 -8.72 0.34
C TYR A 539 10.42 -7.85 1.32
N ARG A 540 11.13 -7.41 2.37
CA ARG A 540 10.59 -6.63 3.50
C ARG A 540 9.47 -7.33 4.28
N GLU A 541 9.22 -8.62 4.05
CA GLU A 541 8.27 -9.38 4.85
C GLU A 541 8.76 -9.48 6.30
N HIS A 542 7.89 -9.09 7.23
CA HIS A 542 8.11 -9.18 8.66
C HIS A 542 7.35 -10.36 9.23
N LYS A 543 8.06 -11.23 9.95
CA LYS A 543 7.51 -12.40 10.64
C LYS A 543 8.09 -12.47 12.04
N ARG A 544 7.21 -12.55 13.05
CA ARG A 544 7.60 -12.83 14.44
C ARG A 544 7.54 -14.34 14.68
N LEU A 545 8.58 -14.88 15.32
CA LEU A 545 8.71 -16.29 15.64
C LEU A 545 8.86 -16.44 17.15
N ALA A 546 8.19 -17.44 17.73
CA ALA A 546 8.46 -17.90 19.08
C ALA A 546 9.22 -19.22 19.00
N ILE A 547 10.32 -19.33 19.74
CA ILE A 547 11.17 -20.53 19.75
C ILE A 547 10.90 -21.29 21.04
N GLN A 548 10.54 -22.57 20.91
CA GLN A 548 10.40 -23.50 22.02
C GLN A 548 11.44 -24.60 21.89
N GLY A 549 12.11 -24.94 22.98
CA GLY A 549 13.09 -26.02 23.03
C GLY A 549 13.35 -26.49 24.45
N GLN A 550 13.98 -27.66 24.57
CA GLN A 550 14.44 -28.20 25.84
C GLN A 550 15.97 -28.07 25.90
N ILE A 551 16.49 -27.54 27.00
CA ILE A 551 17.95 -27.44 27.19
C ILE A 551 18.48 -28.85 27.44
N MET A 552 19.26 -29.38 26.49
CA MET A 552 19.79 -30.75 26.55
C MET A 552 21.20 -30.83 27.15
N ALA A 553 22.01 -29.79 26.92
CA ALA A 553 23.37 -29.69 27.44
C ALA A 553 23.81 -28.22 27.47
N VAL A 554 24.75 -27.88 28.34
CA VAL A 554 25.39 -26.57 28.42
C VAL A 554 26.89 -26.81 28.30
N TYR A 555 27.53 -26.14 27.36
CA TYR A 555 28.96 -26.23 27.12
C TYR A 555 29.61 -24.87 27.36
N TYR A 556 30.81 -24.87 27.93
CA TYR A 556 31.64 -23.68 28.00
C TYR A 556 32.35 -23.51 26.65
N VAL A 557 32.15 -22.37 25.99
CA VAL A 557 32.82 -22.02 24.74
C VAL A 557 33.62 -20.75 24.98
N THR A 558 34.92 -20.79 24.73
CA THR A 558 35.77 -19.61 24.73
C THR A 558 35.53 -18.85 23.43
N LEU A 559 34.87 -17.68 23.49
CA LEU A 559 34.71 -16.84 22.31
C LEU A 559 36.07 -16.25 21.90
N PRO A 560 36.41 -16.22 20.59
CA PRO A 560 37.55 -15.46 20.10
C PRO A 560 37.37 -13.97 20.44
N GLU A 561 38.42 -13.32 20.93
CA GLU A 561 38.40 -11.90 21.36
C GLU A 561 37.90 -10.93 20.26
N GLU A 562 38.08 -11.29 18.99
CA GLU A 562 37.63 -10.49 17.82
C GLU A 562 36.11 -10.36 17.69
N THR A 563 35.32 -11.21 18.36
CA THR A 563 33.85 -11.22 18.27
C THR A 563 33.15 -10.35 19.33
N LEU A 564 33.87 -9.91 20.36
CA LEU A 564 33.29 -9.17 21.49
C LEU A 564 33.22 -7.66 21.26
N SER A 565 34.06 -7.10 20.38
CA SER A 565 34.07 -5.67 20.07
C SER A 565 32.87 -5.21 19.23
N ASP A 566 32.28 -6.09 18.41
CA ASP A 566 31.16 -5.72 17.53
C ASP A 566 29.77 -6.02 18.12
N GLN A 567 29.65 -6.97 19.05
CA GLN A 567 28.35 -7.37 19.61
C GLN A 567 27.96 -6.65 20.91
N MET A 568 28.92 -6.15 21.71
CA MET A 568 28.61 -5.48 22.99
C MET A 568 28.33 -3.96 22.86
N VAL A 569 28.59 -3.34 21.71
CA VAL A 569 28.29 -1.90 21.51
C VAL A 569 26.79 -1.67 21.19
N GLN A 570 26.04 -2.71 20.80
CA GLN A 570 24.62 -2.57 20.44
C GLN A 570 23.62 -2.80 21.59
N SER A 571 24.08 -3.22 22.78
CA SER A 571 23.18 -3.55 23.91
C SER A 571 23.30 -2.64 25.14
N VAL A 572 24.16 -1.60 25.15
CA VAL A 572 24.41 -0.79 26.36
C VAL A 572 24.16 0.73 26.19
N VAL A 573 23.66 1.22 25.05
CA VAL A 573 23.29 2.65 24.92
C VAL A 573 21.77 2.82 24.89
N ALA A 574 21.09 2.45 25.98
CA ALA A 574 19.69 2.84 26.20
C ALA A 574 19.27 2.76 27.68
N GLU A 575 20.11 3.15 28.63
CA GLU A 575 19.62 3.59 29.95
C GLU A 575 20.38 4.86 30.34
N SER A 576 19.71 6.01 30.23
CA SER A 576 20.12 7.23 30.92
C SER A 576 19.41 7.26 32.27
N ASP A 577 20.22 7.35 33.32
CA ASP A 577 19.90 7.35 34.76
C ASP A 577 18.60 8.06 35.18
N PRO A 578 17.86 7.54 36.19
CA PRO A 578 16.96 8.35 37.00
C PRO A 578 17.72 9.06 38.13
N PRO A 579 17.25 10.23 38.60
CA PRO A 579 17.91 10.95 39.68
C PRO A 579 17.74 10.19 41.00
N SER A 580 18.81 10.26 41.78
CA SER A 580 18.95 9.71 43.12
C SER A 580 17.93 10.36 44.06
N ASP A 581 17.08 9.54 44.69
CA ASP A 581 16.53 9.86 45.99
C ASP A 581 16.43 8.58 46.84
N GLN A 582 17.07 8.65 48.01
CA GLN A 582 17.29 7.57 48.94
C GLN A 582 15.99 7.18 49.65
N ARG A 583 15.67 5.88 49.67
CA ARG A 583 14.98 5.24 50.81
C ARG A 583 15.25 3.73 50.81
N MET A 584 16.08 3.32 51.76
CA MET A 584 16.34 1.92 52.13
C MET A 584 15.06 1.19 52.50
N VAL A 585 14.85 -0.01 51.97
CA VAL A 585 14.18 -1.12 52.67
C VAL A 585 14.89 -2.43 52.30
N GLU A 586 15.47 -3.08 53.31
CA GLU A 586 16.15 -4.38 53.25
C GLU A 586 15.16 -5.50 52.91
N VAL A 587 15.54 -6.41 52.00
CA VAL A 587 14.86 -7.71 51.83
C VAL A 587 15.86 -8.82 52.14
N THR A 588 15.69 -9.38 53.33
CA THR A 588 16.43 -10.55 53.80
C THR A 588 15.96 -11.80 53.06
N GLN A 589 16.96 -12.55 52.61
CA GLN A 589 16.85 -13.83 51.94
C GLN A 589 16.58 -14.95 52.95
N THR A 590 15.48 -15.71 52.80
CA THR A 590 15.36 -17.03 53.42
C THR A 590 14.36 -17.95 52.73
N LEU A 591 14.91 -19.09 52.30
CA LEU A 591 14.38 -20.45 52.46
C LEU A 591 13.42 -21.00 51.39
N ILE A 592 14.07 -21.54 50.36
CA ILE A 592 13.86 -22.92 49.90
C ILE A 592 13.72 -23.87 51.11
N ASN A 593 12.58 -24.56 51.23
CA ASN A 593 12.48 -25.96 51.68
C ASN A 593 11.01 -26.39 51.81
N ARG A 594 10.56 -27.31 50.94
CA ARG A 594 9.91 -28.61 51.28
C ARG A 594 8.99 -29.13 50.15
N GLU A 595 9.48 -30.11 49.41
CA GLU A 595 8.72 -31.32 49.06
C GLU A 595 8.64 -32.22 50.34
N THR A 596 7.76 -33.19 50.61
CA THR A 596 6.90 -34.10 49.82
C THR A 596 5.87 -34.81 50.77
N ALA A 597 4.58 -34.89 50.38
CA ALA A 597 3.50 -35.94 50.58
C ALA A 597 3.27 -36.73 51.93
N PRO A 598 2.20 -37.59 52.15
CA PRO A 598 0.82 -37.77 51.60
C PRO A 598 -0.35 -38.09 52.63
N SER A 599 -1.62 -38.17 52.12
CA SER A 599 -2.83 -38.94 52.60
C SER A 599 -3.54 -38.53 53.92
N SER A 600 -4.87 -38.58 54.17
CA SER A 600 -6.02 -39.44 53.76
C SER A 600 -7.37 -38.73 54.07
N VAL A 601 -8.38 -38.71 53.17
CA VAL A 601 -9.65 -39.51 53.08
C VAL A 601 -10.62 -39.47 54.29
N GLN A 602 -11.86 -38.97 54.04
CA GLN A 602 -13.19 -39.58 54.32
C GLN A 602 -14.29 -38.62 53.73
N SER A 603 -14.99 -38.90 52.62
CA SER A 603 -16.19 -39.76 52.40
C SER A 603 -17.40 -39.38 53.27
N SER A 604 -18.66 -39.16 52.84
CA SER A 604 -19.47 -39.58 51.67
C SER A 604 -20.95 -39.08 51.87
N PRO A 605 -22.04 -39.60 51.23
CA PRO A 605 -22.46 -39.56 49.82
C PRO A 605 -23.98 -39.28 49.56
N SER A 606 -24.37 -39.22 48.27
CA SER A 606 -25.61 -39.77 47.61
C SER A 606 -26.16 -38.79 46.56
N ARG A 607 -26.76 -39.15 45.41
CA ARG A 607 -27.24 -40.41 44.81
C ARG A 607 -27.35 -40.20 43.29
N ARG A 608 -27.35 -41.30 42.52
CA ARG A 608 -27.21 -41.38 41.05
C ARG A 608 -28.46 -42.02 40.40
N LYS A 609 -28.61 -41.81 39.07
CA LYS A 609 -29.42 -42.52 38.04
C LYS A 609 -30.81 -41.92 37.75
N ARG A 610 -31.22 -41.73 36.47
CA ARG A 610 -31.46 -42.81 35.48
C ARG A 610 -31.49 -42.30 34.01
N LYS A 611 -31.06 -43.18 33.09
CA LYS A 611 -31.23 -43.14 31.62
C LYS A 611 -32.61 -43.67 31.19
N GLN A 612 -33.10 -43.24 30.01
CA GLN A 612 -33.84 -43.93 28.91
C GLN A 612 -34.79 -42.92 28.24
N ALA A 613 -35.25 -43.00 27.00
CA ALA A 613 -34.87 -43.63 25.72
C ALA A 613 -35.95 -43.15 24.70
N LYS A 614 -35.57 -43.02 23.43
CA LYS A 614 -36.39 -43.02 22.18
C LYS A 614 -37.90 -42.72 22.26
N ARG A 615 -38.33 -41.71 21.49
CA ARG A 615 -39.15 -41.94 20.28
C ARG A 615 -38.83 -40.90 19.23
#